data_AF-A0ABD1BAS0-F1
#
_entry.id   AF-A0ABD1BAS0-F1
#
_cell.length_a   1.000
_cell.length_b   1.000
_cell.length_c   1.000
_cell.angle_alpha   90.00
_cell.angle_beta   90.00
_cell.angle_gamma   90.00
#
_symmetry.space_group_name_H-M   'P 1'
#
loop_
_entity.id
_entity.type
_entity.pdbx_description
1 polymer ?
#
loop_
_entity_poly.entity_id
_entity_poly.type
_entity_poly.pdbx_seq_one_letter_code
_entity_poly.pdbx_strand_id
1 'polypeptide(L)'
;MASAVVSAAFRLPLVTRRLSPSPRIRFYHSTIRFAHLRRITTATNMSKQTGEMGTVVDASSRNDENSAEKPDDVVLQYVVLRRDLIDSWPLGSVVTQGCHASVAAIWSFKDDPVTLQYCDPMHIDSMHKVTLEVKGETQMMNLSEKLKLGGISHKLWMEQPENIPTCIATKPYPKSQVSSFFKKLKLCK
;
A
#
# COMPACT_ATOMS: atom_id res chain seq x y z
N MET A 1 -31.52 51.48 62.85
CA MET A 1 -30.80 51.61 61.58
C MET A 1 -30.61 50.20 61.03
N ALA A 2 -31.58 49.72 60.25
CA ALA A 2 -31.57 48.38 59.66
C ALA A 2 -31.04 48.49 58.23
N SER A 3 -30.03 47.70 57.88
CA SER A 3 -29.52 47.60 56.51
C SER A 3 -29.75 46.18 56.01
N ALA A 4 -30.60 46.08 54.99
CA ALA A 4 -31.06 44.83 54.39
C ALA A 4 -30.05 44.33 53.34
N VAL A 5 -29.78 43.03 53.38
CA VAL A 5 -28.99 42.28 52.41
C VAL A 5 -29.91 41.90 51.25
N VAL A 6 -29.69 42.47 50.06
CA VAL A 6 -30.40 42.07 48.83
C VAL A 6 -29.54 41.03 48.10
N SER A 7 -30.00 39.78 48.15
CA SER A 7 -29.45 38.67 47.36
C SER A 7 -30.14 38.65 45.99
N ALA A 8 -29.38 38.90 44.91
CA ALA A 8 -29.86 38.81 43.55
C ALA A 8 -29.64 37.38 43.01
N ALA A 9 -30.73 36.62 42.86
CA ALA A 9 -30.71 35.30 42.24
C ALA A 9 -30.67 35.43 40.71
N PHE A 10 -29.53 35.10 40.10
CA PHE A 10 -29.42 34.90 38.65
C PHE A 10 -30.13 33.59 38.26
N ARG A 11 -31.29 33.69 37.60
CA ARG A 11 -31.94 32.54 36.94
C ARG A 11 -31.42 32.42 35.51
N LEU A 12 -30.66 31.37 35.22
CA LEU A 12 -30.34 30.96 33.85
C LEU A 12 -31.56 30.22 33.24
N PRO A 13 -31.89 30.48 31.96
CA PRO A 13 -32.95 29.72 31.28
C PRO A 13 -32.46 28.32 30.92
N LEU A 14 -33.20 27.30 31.37
CA LEU A 14 -33.01 25.91 31.01
C LEU A 14 -33.47 25.68 29.57
N VAL A 15 -32.54 25.61 28.62
CA VAL A 15 -32.83 25.21 27.23
C VAL A 15 -32.98 23.69 27.18
N THR A 16 -34.22 23.20 27.11
CA THR A 16 -34.49 21.78 26.84
C THR A 16 -34.27 21.49 25.35
N ARG A 17 -33.13 20.86 25.01
CA ARG A 17 -32.84 20.38 23.65
C ARG A 17 -33.62 19.08 23.43
N ARG A 18 -34.62 19.10 22.54
CA ARG A 18 -35.33 17.88 22.09
C ARG A 18 -34.35 16.99 21.32
N LEU A 19 -34.17 15.75 21.78
CA LEU A 19 -33.46 14.70 21.03
C LEU A 19 -34.33 14.26 19.85
N SER A 20 -33.83 14.43 18.62
CA SER A 20 -34.43 13.80 17.44
C SER A 20 -33.98 12.33 17.37
N PRO A 21 -34.85 11.41 16.91
CA PRO A 21 -34.44 10.02 16.72
C PRO A 21 -33.52 9.91 15.49
N SER A 22 -32.36 9.29 15.67
CA SER A 22 -31.41 8.96 14.60
C SER A 22 -32.05 7.99 13.59
N PRO A 23 -31.79 8.12 12.28
CA PRO A 23 -32.26 7.15 11.30
C PRO A 23 -31.51 5.82 11.48
N ARG A 24 -32.26 4.71 11.54
CA ARG A 24 -31.71 3.35 11.51
C ARG A 24 -31.08 3.10 10.13
N ILE A 25 -29.77 2.95 10.08
CA ILE A 25 -29.06 2.45 8.90
C ILE A 25 -29.43 0.98 8.72
N ARG A 26 -30.12 0.68 7.62
CA ARG A 26 -30.49 -0.67 7.22
C ARG A 26 -29.30 -1.29 6.49
N PHE A 27 -28.61 -2.23 7.13
CA PHE A 27 -27.58 -3.04 6.46
C PHE A 27 -28.25 -3.91 5.40
N TYR A 28 -28.04 -3.57 4.13
CA TYR A 28 -28.31 -4.48 3.02
C TYR A 28 -27.19 -5.52 2.99
N HIS A 29 -27.50 -6.75 3.43
CA HIS A 29 -26.66 -7.90 3.15
C HIS A 29 -26.76 -8.19 1.64
N SER A 30 -25.75 -7.78 0.87
CA SER A 30 -25.56 -8.24 -0.50
C SER A 30 -25.00 -9.67 -0.45
N THR A 31 -25.84 -10.67 -0.67
CA THR A 31 -25.38 -12.01 -1.03
C THR A 31 -24.71 -11.96 -2.39
N ILE A 32 -23.38 -11.84 -2.41
CA ILE A 32 -22.57 -12.03 -3.61
C ILE A 32 -22.58 -13.53 -3.92
N ARG A 33 -23.35 -13.91 -4.94
CA ARG A 33 -23.30 -15.25 -5.53
C ARG A 33 -22.01 -15.37 -6.35
N PHE A 34 -21.09 -16.24 -5.92
CA PHE A 34 -19.94 -16.64 -6.74
C PHE A 34 -20.44 -17.44 -7.94
N ALA A 35 -20.42 -16.83 -9.12
CA ALA A 35 -20.59 -17.54 -10.37
C ALA A 35 -19.24 -18.21 -10.74
N HIS A 36 -19.27 -19.54 -10.77
CA HIS A 36 -18.14 -20.40 -11.11
C HIS A 36 -17.79 -20.22 -12.60
N LEU A 37 -16.73 -19.46 -12.91
CA LEU A 37 -16.24 -19.38 -14.28
C LEU A 37 -15.44 -20.65 -14.61
N ARG A 38 -15.93 -21.38 -15.60
CA ARG A 38 -15.37 -22.62 -16.10
C ARG A 38 -14.03 -22.37 -16.82
N ARG A 39 -13.05 -23.19 -16.45
CA ARG A 39 -11.73 -23.36 -17.08
C ARG A 39 -11.92 -23.77 -18.54
N ILE A 40 -11.47 -22.94 -19.49
CA ILE A 40 -11.35 -23.34 -20.89
C ILE A 40 -9.91 -23.81 -21.11
N THR A 41 -9.76 -25.12 -21.29
CA THR A 41 -8.55 -25.76 -21.81
C THR A 41 -8.69 -25.91 -23.33
N THR A 42 -7.77 -25.32 -24.09
CA THR A 42 -7.60 -25.64 -25.51
C THR A 42 -6.18 -26.13 -25.73
N ALA A 43 -6.05 -27.43 -25.96
CA ALA A 43 -4.85 -28.09 -26.42
C ALA A 43 -4.99 -28.38 -27.91
N THR A 44 -3.98 -28.06 -28.74
CA THR A 44 -3.78 -28.72 -30.05
C THR A 44 -2.35 -28.53 -30.58
N ASN A 45 -1.58 -29.62 -30.47
CA ASN A 45 -0.68 -30.29 -31.43
C ASN A 45 0.23 -29.54 -32.44
N MET A 46 1.54 -29.76 -32.24
CA MET A 46 2.53 -30.44 -33.11
C MET A 46 2.42 -30.33 -34.65
N SER A 47 3.52 -29.86 -35.27
CA SER A 47 4.06 -30.43 -36.52
C SER A 47 5.59 -30.37 -36.50
N LYS A 48 6.22 -31.53 -36.78
CA LYS A 48 7.65 -31.70 -37.06
C LYS A 48 7.86 -31.52 -38.57
N GLN A 49 8.93 -30.84 -38.97
CA GLN A 49 9.55 -31.10 -40.26
C GLN A 49 11.08 -30.98 -40.16
N THR A 50 11.71 -32.04 -40.65
CA THR A 50 13.15 -32.35 -40.73
C THR A 50 13.79 -31.76 -41.98
N GLY A 51 15.07 -31.40 -41.87
CA GLY A 51 15.98 -31.16 -42.99
C GLY A 51 17.43 -31.03 -42.51
N GLU A 52 18.24 -32.08 -42.70
CA GLU A 52 19.72 -32.07 -42.71
C GLU A 52 20.20 -31.34 -44.00
N MET A 53 21.43 -30.87 -44.25
CA MET A 53 22.80 -31.14 -43.76
C MET A 53 23.70 -29.99 -44.28
N GLY A 54 24.80 -29.66 -43.59
CA GLY A 54 25.86 -28.80 -44.15
C GLY A 54 26.94 -28.41 -43.15
N THR A 55 28.05 -29.15 -43.15
CA THR A 55 29.25 -28.98 -42.31
C THR A 55 30.15 -27.83 -42.77
N VAL A 56 30.65 -27.00 -41.86
CA VAL A 56 32.09 -26.63 -41.82
C VAL A 56 32.52 -26.05 -40.46
N VAL A 57 33.75 -26.41 -40.12
CA VAL A 57 34.66 -26.06 -39.02
C VAL A 57 34.68 -24.58 -38.57
N ASP A 58 34.90 -24.32 -37.27
CA ASP A 58 36.11 -23.63 -36.74
C ASP A 58 36.08 -23.52 -35.20
N ALA A 59 37.25 -23.28 -34.66
CA ALA A 59 37.76 -23.46 -33.32
C ALA A 59 37.24 -22.49 -32.23
N SER A 60 37.49 -22.90 -30.99
CA SER A 60 37.86 -22.04 -29.85
C SER A 60 36.85 -20.98 -29.39
N SER A 61 36.13 -21.28 -28.31
CA SER A 61 36.24 -20.48 -27.08
C SER A 61 35.57 -21.20 -25.93
N ARG A 62 36.39 -21.61 -24.95
CA ARG A 62 35.92 -21.84 -23.60
C ARG A 62 35.56 -20.47 -23.04
N ASN A 63 34.28 -20.13 -23.03
CA ASN A 63 33.79 -19.08 -22.17
C ASN A 63 33.34 -19.78 -20.88
N ASP A 64 34.16 -19.61 -19.85
CA ASP A 64 33.75 -19.81 -18.47
C ASP A 64 32.53 -18.92 -18.22
N GLU A 65 31.34 -19.47 -18.39
CA GLU A 65 30.11 -18.94 -17.82
C GLU A 65 30.21 -19.13 -16.30
N ASN A 66 31.01 -18.29 -15.66
CA ASN A 66 30.77 -17.95 -14.27
C ASN A 66 29.55 -17.02 -14.24
N SER A 67 28.39 -17.59 -14.56
CA SER A 67 27.08 -17.01 -14.29
C SER A 67 26.93 -16.99 -12.79
N ALA A 68 27.54 -15.99 -12.15
CA ALA A 68 27.17 -15.57 -10.82
C ALA A 68 25.67 -15.27 -10.89
N GLU A 69 24.87 -16.23 -10.44
CA GLU A 69 23.42 -16.09 -10.32
C GLU A 69 23.17 -14.77 -9.61
N LYS A 70 22.63 -13.80 -10.36
CA LYS A 70 22.17 -12.56 -9.72
C LYS A 70 21.12 -13.01 -8.71
N PRO A 71 21.25 -12.64 -7.43
CA PRO A 71 20.22 -12.97 -6.47
C PRO A 71 18.89 -12.44 -7.02
N ASP A 72 17.87 -13.30 -7.03
CA ASP A 72 16.54 -12.92 -7.51
C ASP A 72 16.15 -11.56 -6.92
N ASP A 73 15.87 -10.59 -7.80
CA ASP A 73 15.54 -9.24 -7.37
C ASP A 73 14.14 -9.23 -6.76
N VAL A 74 14.11 -9.37 -5.44
CA VAL A 74 12.88 -9.50 -4.65
C VAL A 74 11.93 -8.35 -4.97
N VAL A 75 10.72 -8.70 -5.42
CA VAL A 75 9.62 -7.75 -5.56
C VAL A 75 9.01 -7.48 -4.19
N LEU A 76 8.85 -6.20 -3.86
CA LEU A 76 8.33 -5.78 -2.57
C LEU A 76 7.50 -4.51 -2.66
N GLN A 77 6.74 -4.24 -1.61
CA GLN A 77 6.08 -2.95 -1.39
C GLN A 77 6.72 -2.26 -0.17
N TYR A 78 7.15 -1.01 -0.35
CA TYR A 78 7.51 -0.17 0.78
C TYR A 78 6.25 0.48 1.36
N VAL A 79 6.11 0.44 2.69
CA VAL A 79 5.09 1.13 3.45
C VAL A 79 5.80 2.04 4.45
N VAL A 80 5.51 3.34 4.42
CA VAL A 80 6.19 4.32 5.26
C VAL A 80 5.17 4.96 6.18
N LEU A 81 5.42 4.88 7.49
CA LEU A 81 4.57 5.43 8.53
C LEU A 81 5.22 6.65 9.20
N ARG A 82 4.38 7.44 9.85
CA ARG A 82 4.78 8.61 10.64
C ARG A 82 5.06 8.20 12.09
N ARG A 83 6.29 8.40 12.58
CA ARG A 83 6.67 8.09 13.96
C ARG A 83 5.90 8.94 14.98
N ASP A 84 5.70 10.22 14.69
CA ASP A 84 4.89 11.12 15.53
C ASP A 84 3.43 10.65 15.68
N LEU A 85 2.84 10.03 14.66
CA LEU A 85 1.51 9.40 14.77
C LEU A 85 1.57 8.08 15.52
N ILE A 86 2.60 7.25 15.32
CA ILE A 86 2.81 6.03 16.10
C ILE A 86 2.85 6.33 17.61
N ASP A 87 3.52 7.41 17.99
CA ASP A 87 3.71 7.77 19.39
C ASP A 87 2.45 8.38 20.03
N SER A 88 1.51 8.90 19.22
CA SER A 88 0.34 9.65 19.70
C SER A 88 -1.01 8.97 19.43
N TRP A 89 -1.07 8.01 18.51
CA TRP A 89 -2.32 7.34 18.11
C TRP A 89 -2.40 5.92 18.66
N PRO A 90 -3.62 5.36 18.81
CA PRO A 90 -3.78 3.94 19.05
C PRO A 90 -3.12 3.12 17.94
N LEU A 91 -2.40 2.06 18.31
CA LEU A 91 -1.70 1.17 17.37
C LEU A 91 -2.60 0.70 16.23
N GLY A 92 -3.84 0.30 16.55
CA GLY A 92 -4.82 -0.16 15.56
C GLY A 92 -5.15 0.90 14.50
N SER A 93 -5.22 2.18 14.89
CA SER A 93 -5.45 3.28 13.94
C SER A 93 -4.29 3.39 12.97
N VAL A 94 -3.04 3.34 13.45
CA VAL A 94 -1.84 3.42 12.61
C VAL A 94 -1.73 2.22 11.66
N VAL A 95 -1.99 1.00 12.16
CA VAL A 95 -2.02 -0.21 11.32
C VAL A 95 -3.02 -0.05 10.18
N THR A 96 -4.21 0.49 10.48
CA THR A 96 -5.27 0.73 9.50
C THR A 96 -4.82 1.71 8.41
N GLN A 97 -4.06 2.76 8.76
CA GLN A 97 -3.48 3.69 7.78
C GLN A 97 -2.54 2.97 6.79
N GLY A 98 -1.68 2.08 7.30
CA GLY A 98 -0.81 1.26 6.45
C GLY A 98 -1.59 0.35 5.51
N CYS A 99 -2.63 -0.32 6.02
CA CYS A 99 -3.51 -1.15 5.21
C CYS A 99 -4.21 -0.37 4.11
N HIS A 100 -4.78 0.80 4.42
CA HIS A 100 -5.43 1.67 3.45
C HIS A 100 -4.47 2.12 2.35
N ALA A 101 -3.28 2.61 2.73
CA ALA A 101 -2.28 3.05 1.78
C ALA A 101 -1.85 1.90 0.85
N SER A 102 -1.54 0.72 1.39
CA SER A 102 -1.13 -0.47 0.63
C SER A 102 -2.17 -0.92 -0.37
N VAL A 103 -3.42 -1.07 0.06
CA VAL A 103 -4.52 -1.51 -0.82
C VAL A 103 -4.80 -0.46 -1.90
N ALA A 104 -4.81 0.82 -1.53
CA ALA A 104 -5.02 1.90 -2.49
C ALA A 104 -3.90 1.98 -3.53
N ALA A 105 -2.64 1.76 -3.13
CA ALA A 105 -1.52 1.70 -4.07
C ALA A 105 -1.66 0.52 -5.04
N ILE A 106 -1.94 -0.69 -4.54
CA ILE A 106 -2.15 -1.87 -5.38
C ILE A 106 -3.30 -1.63 -6.37
N TRP A 107 -4.45 -1.15 -5.88
CA TRP A 107 -5.62 -0.91 -6.72
C TRP A 107 -5.36 0.13 -7.83
N SER A 108 -4.66 1.22 -7.50
CA SER A 108 -4.34 2.29 -8.44
C SER A 108 -3.43 1.82 -9.59
N PHE A 109 -2.64 0.77 -9.35
CA PHE A 109 -1.69 0.21 -10.32
C PHE A 109 -1.94 -1.28 -10.59
N LYS A 110 -3.19 -1.74 -10.46
CA LYS A 110 -3.53 -3.17 -10.56
C LYS A 110 -3.20 -3.83 -11.90
N ASP A 111 -3.11 -3.04 -12.96
CA ASP A 111 -2.82 -3.50 -14.32
C ASP A 111 -1.32 -3.43 -14.67
N ASP A 112 -0.47 -2.95 -13.74
CA ASP A 112 0.99 -2.94 -13.91
C ASP A 112 1.55 -4.38 -13.83
N PRO A 113 2.45 -4.79 -14.75
CA PRO A 113 2.95 -6.17 -14.79
C PRO A 113 3.60 -6.66 -13.49
N VAL A 114 4.33 -5.79 -12.78
CA VAL A 114 4.97 -6.15 -11.50
C VAL A 114 3.92 -6.28 -10.40
N THR A 115 2.89 -5.43 -10.42
CA THR A 115 1.78 -5.51 -9.47
C THR A 115 0.95 -6.79 -9.69
N LEU A 116 0.70 -7.16 -10.95
CA LEU A 116 0.04 -8.41 -11.31
C LEU A 116 0.84 -9.63 -10.81
N GLN A 117 2.16 -9.67 -11.08
CA GLN A 117 3.05 -10.72 -10.58
C GLN A 117 3.03 -10.79 -9.05
N TYR A 118 3.15 -9.65 -8.38
CA TYR A 118 3.14 -9.58 -6.91
C TYR A 118 1.83 -10.11 -6.29
N CYS A 119 0.72 -10.02 -7.01
CA CYS A 119 -0.60 -10.48 -6.56
C CYS A 119 -1.07 -11.80 -7.20
N ASP A 120 -0.23 -12.48 -7.98
CA ASP A 120 -0.62 -13.71 -8.65
C ASP A 120 -0.71 -14.91 -7.67
N PRO A 121 -1.38 -16.02 -8.04
CA PRO A 121 -1.57 -17.16 -7.14
C PRO A 121 -0.30 -17.83 -6.63
N MET A 122 0.85 -17.67 -7.30
CA MET A 122 2.12 -18.23 -6.87
C MET A 122 2.83 -17.33 -5.84
N HIS A 123 2.56 -16.02 -5.86
CA HIS A 123 3.27 -15.04 -5.02
C HIS A 123 2.42 -14.43 -3.89
N ILE A 124 1.09 -14.57 -3.94
CA ILE A 124 0.19 -13.89 -3.00
C ILE A 124 0.45 -14.25 -1.53
N ASP A 125 0.79 -15.51 -1.25
CA ASP A 125 1.10 -15.99 0.11
C ASP A 125 2.55 -15.71 0.54
N SER A 126 3.40 -15.25 -0.38
CA SER A 126 4.80 -14.88 -0.14
C SER A 126 5.09 -13.40 -0.39
N MET A 127 4.06 -12.55 -0.36
CA MET A 127 4.19 -11.11 -0.56
C MET A 127 5.18 -10.47 0.42
N HIS A 128 6.22 -9.81 -0.09
CA HIS A 128 7.16 -9.08 0.75
C HIS A 128 6.73 -7.61 0.94
N LYS A 129 6.74 -7.13 2.18
CA LYS A 129 6.50 -5.73 2.54
C LYS A 129 7.57 -5.24 3.50
N VAL A 130 8.05 -4.02 3.28
CA VAL A 130 9.04 -3.38 4.16
C VAL A 130 8.43 -2.13 4.76
N THR A 131 8.21 -2.18 6.07
CA THR A 131 7.67 -1.05 6.83
C THR A 131 8.80 -0.16 7.34
N LEU A 132 8.78 1.10 6.95
CA LEU A 132 9.75 2.13 7.32
C LEU A 132 9.05 3.28 8.02
N GLU A 133 9.84 4.19 8.58
CA GLU A 133 9.32 5.37 9.23
C GLU A 133 10.01 6.67 8.80
N VAL A 134 9.23 7.75 8.91
CA VAL A 134 9.71 9.13 8.91
C VAL A 134 9.32 9.80 10.22
N LYS A 135 10.03 10.88 10.59
CA LYS A 135 9.77 11.53 11.88
C LYS A 135 8.41 12.22 11.97
N GLY A 136 7.88 12.73 10.86
CA GLY A 136 6.62 13.45 10.83
C GLY A 136 6.25 13.98 9.45
N GLU A 137 5.25 14.86 9.42
CA GLU A 137 4.58 15.33 8.21
C GLU A 137 5.52 15.88 7.13
N THR A 138 6.43 16.80 7.49
CA THR A 138 7.35 17.41 6.52
C THR A 138 8.20 16.36 5.81
N GLN A 139 8.69 15.35 6.52
CA GLN A 139 9.48 14.28 5.91
C GLN A 139 8.61 13.35 5.05
N MET A 140 7.35 13.14 5.43
CA MET A 140 6.38 12.39 4.63
C MET A 140 6.14 13.07 3.27
N MET A 141 5.86 14.38 3.29
CA MET A 141 5.63 15.17 2.08
C MET A 141 6.88 15.22 1.19
N ASN A 142 8.05 15.50 1.77
CA ASN A 142 9.32 15.51 1.03
C ASN A 142 9.62 14.14 0.39
N LEU A 143 9.30 13.04 1.08
CA LEU A 143 9.45 11.71 0.50
C LEU A 143 8.49 11.49 -0.66
N SER A 144 7.23 11.89 -0.54
CA SER A 144 6.24 11.79 -1.63
C SER A 144 6.70 12.56 -2.86
N GLU A 145 7.17 13.80 -2.69
CA GLU A 145 7.70 14.61 -3.79
C GLU A 145 8.93 13.97 -4.43
N LYS A 146 9.88 13.48 -3.62
CA LYS A 146 11.07 12.78 -4.11
C LYS A 146 10.70 11.54 -4.93
N LEU A 147 9.73 10.75 -4.47
CA LEU A 147 9.24 9.57 -5.20
C LEU A 147 8.56 9.97 -6.50
N LYS A 148 7.73 11.02 -6.49
CA LYS A 148 7.07 11.56 -7.67
C LYS A 148 8.08 12.03 -8.72
N LEU A 149 9.09 12.79 -8.31
CA LEU A 149 10.17 13.25 -9.19
C LEU A 149 11.01 12.08 -9.73
N GLY A 150 11.18 11.03 -8.93
CA GLY A 150 11.86 9.80 -9.33
C GLY A 150 11.03 8.85 -10.19
N GLY A 151 9.80 9.22 -10.57
CA GLY A 151 8.90 8.33 -11.34
C GLY A 151 8.44 7.09 -10.57
N ILE A 152 8.52 7.11 -9.24
CA ILE A 152 8.11 5.99 -8.39
C ILE A 152 6.63 6.14 -8.05
N SER A 153 5.81 5.31 -8.67
CA SER A 153 4.38 5.22 -8.42
C SER A 153 4.10 4.80 -6.98
N HIS A 154 3.39 5.66 -6.26
CA HIS A 154 3.05 5.47 -4.86
C HIS A 154 1.72 6.14 -4.53
N LYS A 155 1.11 5.72 -3.43
CA LYS A 155 -0.03 6.36 -2.79
C LYS A 155 0.46 7.12 -1.58
N LEU A 156 0.13 8.41 -1.50
CA LEU A 156 0.07 9.15 -0.24
C LEU A 156 -1.35 9.03 0.31
N TRP A 157 -1.50 8.45 1.49
CA TRP A 157 -2.79 8.32 2.17
C TRP A 157 -3.04 9.54 3.06
N MET A 158 -4.22 10.12 2.88
CA MET A 158 -4.68 11.32 3.58
C MET A 158 -5.84 10.92 4.49
N GLU A 159 -5.68 11.08 5.80
CA GLU A 159 -6.76 10.82 6.75
C GLU A 159 -7.78 11.96 6.74
N GLN A 160 -9.06 11.61 6.81
CA GLN A 160 -10.18 12.55 6.83
C GLN A 160 -10.88 12.49 8.19
N PRO A 161 -11.51 13.60 8.65
CA PRO A 161 -11.70 14.88 7.96
C PRO A 161 -10.54 15.89 8.07
N GLU A 162 -9.51 15.60 8.86
CA GLU A 162 -8.42 16.55 9.15
C GLU A 162 -7.49 16.80 7.97
N ASN A 163 -7.56 15.95 6.92
CA ASN A 163 -6.77 16.03 5.71
C ASN A 163 -5.26 16.01 5.95
N ILE A 164 -4.80 15.11 6.82
CA ILE A 164 -3.39 14.96 7.17
C ILE A 164 -2.76 13.76 6.46
N PRO A 165 -1.50 13.87 5.97
CA PRO A 165 -0.79 12.73 5.37
C PRO A 165 -0.32 11.78 6.46
N THR A 166 -0.76 10.52 6.42
CA THR A 166 -0.45 9.55 7.49
C THR A 166 0.49 8.44 7.04
N CYS A 167 0.41 8.01 5.78
CA CYS A 167 1.18 6.88 5.27
C CYS A 167 1.49 7.03 3.78
N ILE A 168 2.65 6.52 3.35
CA ILE A 168 2.96 6.26 1.94
C ILE A 168 3.05 4.76 1.71
N ALA A 169 2.48 4.27 0.62
CA ALA A 169 2.77 2.94 0.10
C ALA A 169 3.14 3.00 -1.38
N THR A 170 4.22 2.34 -1.79
CA THR A 170 4.54 2.21 -3.22
C THR A 170 3.59 1.22 -3.89
N LYS A 171 3.51 1.23 -5.23
CA LYS A 171 3.14 -0.03 -5.89
C LYS A 171 4.24 -1.08 -5.65
N PRO A 172 3.99 -2.37 -5.89
CA PRO A 172 5.06 -3.36 -5.91
C PRO A 172 6.16 -3.01 -6.94
N TYR A 173 7.41 -3.19 -6.52
CA TYR A 173 8.60 -2.95 -7.35
C TYR A 173 9.69 -3.98 -7.06
N PRO A 174 10.53 -4.33 -8.05
CA PRO A 174 11.80 -4.99 -7.78
C PRO A 174 12.66 -4.09 -6.89
N LYS A 175 13.22 -4.66 -5.82
CA LYS A 175 13.95 -3.91 -4.78
C LYS A 175 15.10 -3.09 -5.36
N SER A 176 15.80 -3.61 -6.38
CA SER A 176 16.90 -2.90 -7.01
C SER A 176 16.50 -1.53 -7.59
N GLN A 177 15.26 -1.40 -8.09
CA GLN A 177 14.77 -0.17 -8.73
C GLN A 177 14.45 0.94 -7.73
N VAL A 178 13.92 0.58 -6.56
CA VAL A 178 13.36 1.56 -5.62
C VAL A 178 14.17 1.74 -4.34
N SER A 179 15.02 0.78 -3.96
CA SER A 179 15.69 0.79 -2.65
C SER A 179 16.48 2.08 -2.37
N SER A 180 17.11 2.68 -3.38
CA SER A 180 17.90 3.92 -3.27
C SER A 180 17.11 5.10 -2.67
N PHE A 181 15.80 5.15 -2.88
CA PHE A 181 14.93 6.20 -2.33
C PHE A 181 14.74 6.06 -0.82
N PHE A 182 14.83 4.83 -0.30
CA PHE A 182 14.46 4.45 1.07
C PHE A 182 15.67 4.12 1.98
N LYS A 183 16.89 3.96 1.44
CA LYS A 183 18.11 3.59 2.20
C LYS A 183 18.39 4.41 3.46
N LYS A 184 17.95 5.66 3.52
CA LYS A 184 18.18 6.57 4.67
C LYS A 184 17.08 6.49 5.74
N LEU A 185 15.98 5.82 5.47
CA LEU A 185 14.88 5.65 6.41
C LEU A 185 15.15 4.45 7.31
N LYS A 186 14.59 4.50 8.53
CA LYS A 186 14.72 3.41 9.51
C LYS A 186 13.56 2.43 9.34
N LEU A 187 13.81 1.17 9.69
CA LEU A 187 12.72 0.21 9.90
C LEU A 187 11.79 0.72 10.98
N CYS A 188 10.50 0.64 10.72
CA CYS A 188 9.47 0.97 11.69
C CYS A 188 9.47 -0.09 12.79
N LYS A 189 9.76 0.33 14.03
CA LYS A 189 9.79 -0.53 15.22
C LYS A 189 8.66 -0.21 16.18
#